data_AF-A0A958VJ65-F1
#
_entry.id   AF-A0A958VJ65-F1
#
_cell.length_a   1.000
_cell.length_b   1.000
_cell.length_c   1.000
_cell.angle_alpha   90.00
_cell.angle_beta   90.00
_cell.angle_gamma   90.00
#
_symmetry.space_group_name_H-M   'P 1'
#
loop_
_entity.id
_entity.type
_entity.pdbx_description
1 polymer ?
#
loop_
_entity_poly.entity_id
_entity_poly.type
_entity_poly.pdbx_seq_one_letter_code
_entity_poly.pdbx_strand_id
1 'polypeptide(L)'
;EAGGITQHIGAYEVVLNDGRRITFLDTPGHEAFTAMRARGASVTDVAIIVVAADDNVMPQTVEAINHAQAAGVPIVFAINKIDKPAANPEKVKEELSKMNILVEDWGGKFQSQEVSAKQGVNIEELLEKVLLEAELQDLKANPNKLAKGTVIESSLDKGRGYIAKMLVQDGTLRNGDVVLAGSTMGRVKAMYNERNQKITEAGPSAPVL
;
A
#
# COMPACT_ATOMS: atom_id res chain seq x y z
N GLU A 1 -7.67 -2.01 16.72
CA GLU A 1 -8.85 -1.58 15.94
C GLU A 1 -10.14 -2.01 16.64
N ALA A 2 -11.21 -1.23 16.56
CA ALA A 2 -12.51 -1.62 17.10
C ALA A 2 -13.20 -2.60 16.11
N GLY A 3 -13.62 -3.77 16.59
CA GLY A 3 -14.37 -4.74 15.77
C GLY A 3 -13.53 -5.64 14.84
N GLY A 4 -12.19 -5.61 14.92
CA GLY A 4 -11.32 -6.54 14.19
C GLY A 4 -11.28 -6.34 12.67
N ILE A 5 -11.71 -5.17 12.18
CA ILE A 5 -11.64 -4.78 10.77
C ILE A 5 -10.92 -3.44 10.61
N THR A 6 -10.12 -3.32 9.55
CA THR A 6 -9.51 -2.06 9.14
C THR A 6 -10.58 -1.13 8.58
N GLN A 7 -10.75 0.04 9.19
CA GLN A 7 -11.78 1.03 8.83
C GLN A 7 -11.20 2.32 8.22
N HIS A 8 -9.89 2.52 8.31
CA HIS A 8 -9.19 3.72 7.87
C HIS A 8 -8.02 3.33 6.98
N ILE A 9 -7.63 4.20 6.05
CA ILE A 9 -6.38 3.98 5.30
C ILE A 9 -5.21 4.26 6.25
N GLY A 10 -4.41 3.23 6.51
CA GLY A 10 -3.16 3.33 7.26
C GLY A 10 -1.98 3.48 6.30
N ALA A 11 -1.00 4.29 6.67
CA ALA A 11 0.31 4.29 6.01
C ALA A 11 1.38 4.01 7.05
N TYR A 12 2.28 3.07 6.77
CA TYR A 12 3.38 2.74 7.68
C TYR A 12 4.66 2.40 6.91
N GLU A 13 5.80 2.81 7.45
CA GLU A 13 7.10 2.54 6.87
C GLU A 13 7.73 1.30 7.53
N VAL A 14 8.21 0.38 6.70
CA VAL A 14 8.99 -0.78 7.12
C VAL A 14 10.40 -0.65 6.54
N VAL A 15 11.39 -0.76 7.42
CA VAL A 15 12.81 -0.80 7.05
C VAL A 15 13.22 -2.27 6.94
N LEU A 16 13.69 -2.66 5.77
CA LEU A 16 14.22 -4.00 5.50
C LEU A 16 15.63 -4.15 6.07
N ASN A 17 16.08 -5.41 6.18
CA ASN A 17 17.40 -5.75 6.73
C ASN A 17 18.58 -5.13 5.96
N ASP A 18 18.38 -4.86 4.67
CA ASP A 18 19.35 -4.23 3.77
C ASP A 18 19.31 -2.69 3.79
N GLY A 19 18.45 -2.10 4.64
CA GLY A 19 18.29 -0.65 4.77
C GLY A 19 17.33 -0.01 3.76
N ARG A 20 16.77 -0.78 2.81
CA ARG A 20 15.69 -0.29 1.94
C ARG A 20 14.42 -0.04 2.75
N ARG A 21 13.60 0.90 2.30
CA ARG A 21 12.36 1.29 2.98
C ARG A 21 11.17 1.03 2.08
N ILE A 22 10.12 0.45 2.64
CA ILE A 22 8.85 0.22 1.96
C ILE A 22 7.76 0.90 2.77
N THR A 23 6.98 1.76 2.11
CA THR A 23 5.78 2.35 2.70
C THR A 23 4.57 1.54 2.25
N PHE A 24 3.89 0.93 3.22
CA PHE A 24 2.65 0.20 2.98
C PHE A 24 1.46 1.12 3.14
N LEU A 25 0.52 1.02 2.22
CA LEU A 25 -0.81 1.63 2.32
C LEU A 25 -1.82 0.51 2.55
N ASP A 26 -2.38 0.46 3.76
CA ASP A 26 -3.41 -0.52 4.12
C ASP A 26 -4.78 0.05 3.77
N THR A 27 -5.48 -0.59 2.82
CA THR A 27 -6.81 -0.17 2.36
C THR A 27 -7.90 -1.09 2.88
N PRO A 28 -9.01 -0.58 3.40
CA PRO A 28 -10.13 -1.41 3.83
C PRO A 28 -10.72 -2.24 2.67
N GLY A 29 -10.94 -3.54 2.92
CA GLY A 29 -11.42 -4.50 1.90
C GLY A 29 -12.93 -4.52 1.66
N HIS A 30 -13.72 -3.85 2.49
CA HIS A 30 -15.18 -3.85 2.39
C HIS A 30 -15.66 -3.02 1.17
N GLU A 31 -16.65 -3.52 0.42
CA GLU A 31 -17.16 -2.91 -0.83
C GLU A 31 -17.54 -1.42 -0.69
N ALA A 32 -18.02 -1.03 0.50
CA ALA A 32 -18.33 0.36 0.86
C ALA A 32 -17.14 1.34 0.72
N PHE A 33 -15.90 0.85 0.62
CA PHE A 33 -14.68 1.67 0.53
C PHE A 33 -13.98 1.59 -0.83
N THR A 34 -14.70 1.25 -1.89
CA THR A 34 -14.20 1.20 -3.27
C THR A 34 -13.48 2.50 -3.70
N ALA A 35 -13.98 3.67 -3.29
CA ALA A 35 -13.34 4.96 -3.55
C ALA A 35 -12.01 5.17 -2.78
N MET A 36 -11.79 4.46 -1.67
CA MET A 36 -10.51 4.45 -0.96
C MET A 36 -9.50 3.56 -1.67
N ARG A 37 -9.93 2.41 -2.22
CA ARG A 37 -9.07 1.53 -3.05
C ARG A 37 -8.60 2.22 -4.33
N ALA A 38 -9.49 2.94 -5.03
CA ALA A 38 -9.11 3.69 -6.23
C ALA A 38 -8.07 4.80 -5.95
N ARG A 39 -8.19 5.47 -4.79
CA ARG A 39 -7.20 6.46 -4.35
C ARG A 39 -5.88 5.81 -3.94
N GLY A 40 -5.92 4.70 -3.21
CA GLY A 40 -4.73 3.92 -2.86
C GLY A 40 -3.96 3.49 -4.10
N ALA A 41 -4.65 2.85 -5.07
CA ALA A 41 -4.05 2.40 -6.32
C ALA A 41 -3.41 3.54 -7.12
N SER A 42 -3.99 4.74 -7.12
CA SER A 42 -3.40 5.89 -7.85
C SER A 42 -2.14 6.47 -7.17
N VAL A 43 -1.91 6.13 -5.91
CA VAL A 43 -0.83 6.70 -5.08
C VAL A 43 0.31 5.70 -4.87
N THR A 44 0.02 4.40 -5.00
CA THR A 44 0.99 3.29 -4.86
C THR A 44 1.74 3.01 -6.15
N ASP A 45 3.02 2.67 -6.02
CA ASP A 45 3.84 2.21 -7.15
C ASP A 45 3.65 0.72 -7.47
N VAL A 46 3.31 -0.10 -6.46
CA VAL A 46 3.08 -1.55 -6.59
C VAL A 46 1.85 -1.95 -5.75
N ALA A 47 0.99 -2.81 -6.30
CA ALA A 47 -0.17 -3.35 -5.61
C ALA A 47 0.05 -4.81 -5.21
N ILE A 48 -0.17 -5.12 -3.92
CA ILE A 48 -0.13 -6.49 -3.40
C ILE A 48 -1.57 -6.98 -3.25
N ILE A 49 -1.94 -8.01 -4.01
CA ILE A 49 -3.26 -8.62 -3.93
C ILE A 49 -3.17 -9.91 -3.13
N VAL A 50 -3.74 -9.88 -1.93
CA VAL A 50 -3.75 -11.04 -1.04
C VAL A 50 -4.94 -11.94 -1.37
N VAL A 51 -4.68 -13.20 -1.68
CA VAL A 51 -5.71 -14.23 -1.96
C VAL A 51 -5.51 -15.36 -0.98
N ALA A 52 -6.58 -15.85 -0.37
CA ALA A 52 -6.47 -16.95 0.58
C ALA A 52 -6.39 -18.30 -0.16
N ALA A 53 -5.41 -19.14 0.17
CA ALA A 53 -5.22 -20.46 -0.43
C ALA A 53 -6.32 -21.46 -0.04
N ASP A 54 -7.01 -21.22 1.08
CA ASP A 54 -8.10 -22.06 1.58
C ASP A 54 -9.47 -21.69 1.00
N ASP A 55 -9.52 -20.64 0.17
CA ASP A 55 -10.75 -20.12 -0.42
C ASP A 55 -10.59 -19.93 -1.94
N ASN A 56 -11.69 -19.66 -2.64
CA ASN A 56 -11.64 -19.29 -4.05
C ASN A 56 -11.38 -17.78 -4.20
N VAL A 57 -11.10 -17.34 -5.43
CA VAL A 57 -11.01 -15.92 -5.77
C VAL A 57 -12.38 -15.27 -5.51
N MET A 58 -12.47 -14.44 -4.48
CA MET A 58 -13.70 -13.77 -4.10
C MET A 58 -13.99 -12.56 -5.01
N PRO A 59 -15.25 -12.10 -5.12
CA PRO A 59 -15.60 -10.90 -5.88
C PRO A 59 -14.78 -9.66 -5.48
N GLN A 60 -14.49 -9.50 -4.18
CA GLN A 60 -13.66 -8.40 -3.66
C GLN A 60 -12.22 -8.44 -4.20
N THR A 61 -11.66 -9.63 -4.40
CA THR A 61 -10.34 -9.81 -5.03
C THR A 61 -10.39 -9.39 -6.49
N VAL A 62 -11.44 -9.77 -7.22
CA VAL A 62 -11.65 -9.36 -8.63
C VAL A 62 -11.77 -7.85 -8.75
N GLU A 63 -12.52 -7.21 -7.86
CA GLU A 63 -12.59 -5.74 -7.80
C GLU A 63 -11.22 -5.10 -7.55
N ALA A 64 -10.45 -5.61 -6.59
CA ALA A 64 -9.14 -5.08 -6.27
C ALA A 64 -8.17 -5.20 -7.47
N ILE A 65 -8.20 -6.32 -8.18
CA ILE A 65 -7.41 -6.52 -9.42
C ILE A 65 -7.83 -5.49 -10.48
N ASN A 66 -9.13 -5.32 -10.71
CA ASN A 66 -9.63 -4.37 -11.71
C ASN A 66 -9.20 -2.93 -11.41
N HIS A 67 -9.18 -2.52 -10.13
CA HIS A 67 -8.68 -1.20 -9.74
C HIS A 67 -7.19 -1.03 -10.00
N ALA A 68 -6.37 -2.01 -9.63
CA ALA A 68 -4.94 -1.96 -9.86
C ALA A 68 -4.60 -1.96 -11.37
N GLN A 69 -5.29 -2.78 -12.16
CA GLN A 69 -5.13 -2.79 -13.62
C GLN A 69 -5.59 -1.49 -14.27
N ALA A 70 -6.72 -0.92 -13.84
CA ALA A 70 -7.21 0.36 -14.35
C ALA A 70 -6.28 1.54 -14.01
N ALA A 71 -5.58 1.46 -12.87
CA ALA A 71 -4.57 2.43 -12.46
C ALA A 71 -3.20 2.20 -13.15
N GLY A 72 -3.02 1.07 -13.87
CA GLY A 72 -1.75 0.73 -14.52
C GLY A 72 -0.64 0.33 -13.54
N VAL A 73 -0.99 -0.06 -12.32
CA VAL A 73 -0.04 -0.41 -11.27
C VAL A 73 0.35 -1.89 -11.42
N PRO A 74 1.64 -2.26 -11.35
CA PRO A 74 2.09 -3.64 -11.34
C PRO A 74 1.53 -4.38 -10.12
N ILE A 75 1.17 -5.64 -10.33
CA ILE A 75 0.46 -6.44 -9.34
C ILE A 75 1.31 -7.65 -8.95
N VAL A 76 1.50 -7.82 -7.65
CA VAL A 76 2.09 -9.01 -7.04
C VAL A 76 1.01 -9.75 -6.25
N PHE A 77 0.79 -11.02 -6.56
CA PHE A 77 -0.17 -11.87 -5.86
C PHE A 77 0.47 -12.54 -4.65
N ALA A 78 -0.12 -12.36 -3.47
CA ALA A 78 0.27 -13.04 -2.25
C ALA A 78 -0.78 -14.12 -1.90
N ILE A 79 -0.47 -15.38 -2.15
CA ILE A 79 -1.33 -16.52 -1.84
C ILE A 79 -1.12 -16.90 -0.37
N ASN A 80 -2.00 -16.42 0.51
CA ASN A 80 -1.86 -16.52 1.96
C ASN A 80 -2.50 -17.80 2.54
N LYS A 81 -2.14 -18.15 3.78
CA LYS A 81 -2.66 -19.28 4.56
C LYS A 81 -2.21 -20.67 4.08
N ILE A 82 -0.99 -20.79 3.55
CA ILE A 82 -0.39 -22.08 3.19
C ILE A 82 -0.17 -23.03 4.38
N ASP A 83 -0.27 -22.51 5.61
CA ASP A 83 -0.20 -23.30 6.85
C ASP A 83 -1.45 -24.18 7.08
N LYS A 84 -2.54 -23.95 6.33
CA LYS A 84 -3.76 -24.74 6.48
C LYS A 84 -3.70 -26.02 5.65
N PRO A 85 -4.19 -27.16 6.17
CA PRO A 85 -4.24 -28.41 5.42
C PRO A 85 -5.22 -28.37 4.23
N ALA A 86 -6.16 -27.42 4.23
CA ALA A 86 -7.08 -27.16 3.12
C ALA A 86 -6.53 -26.15 2.10
N ALA A 87 -5.29 -25.66 2.27
CA ALA A 87 -4.68 -24.73 1.35
C ALA A 87 -4.42 -25.40 -0.01
N ASN A 88 -4.92 -24.78 -1.08
CA ASN A 88 -4.65 -25.21 -2.44
C ASN A 88 -4.25 -24.01 -3.31
N PRO A 89 -2.95 -23.67 -3.32
CA PRO A 89 -2.43 -22.57 -4.15
C PRO A 89 -2.63 -22.80 -5.66
N GLU A 90 -2.54 -24.05 -6.13
CA GLU A 90 -2.72 -24.38 -7.55
C GLU A 90 -4.13 -24.02 -8.03
N LYS A 91 -5.15 -24.32 -7.22
CA LYS A 91 -6.54 -23.96 -7.54
C LYS A 91 -6.72 -22.45 -7.68
N VAL A 92 -6.08 -21.66 -6.82
CA VAL A 92 -6.11 -20.18 -6.92
C VAL A 92 -5.46 -19.72 -8.23
N LYS A 93 -4.31 -20.29 -8.60
CA LYS A 93 -3.63 -19.99 -9.87
C LYS A 93 -4.49 -20.36 -11.09
N GLU A 94 -5.20 -21.48 -11.04
CA GLU A 94 -6.13 -21.90 -12.10
C GLU A 94 -7.30 -20.91 -12.26
N GLU A 95 -7.90 -20.46 -11.15
CA GLU A 95 -8.99 -19.48 -11.17
C GLU A 95 -8.52 -18.10 -11.70
N LEU A 96 -7.33 -17.65 -11.30
CA LEU A 96 -6.72 -16.44 -11.85
C LEU A 96 -6.49 -16.56 -13.36
N SER A 97 -6.02 -17.72 -13.83
CA SER A 97 -5.82 -18.01 -15.26
C SER A 97 -7.13 -17.92 -16.05
N LYS A 98 -8.24 -18.44 -15.49
CA LYS A 98 -9.60 -18.31 -16.09
C LYS A 98 -10.04 -16.84 -16.23
N MET A 99 -9.53 -15.96 -15.37
CA MET A 99 -9.75 -14.51 -15.43
C MET A 99 -8.73 -13.77 -16.32
N ASN A 100 -7.96 -14.51 -17.14
CA ASN A 100 -6.89 -13.97 -17.99
C ASN A 100 -5.74 -13.31 -17.20
N ILE A 101 -5.55 -13.73 -15.95
CA ILE A 101 -4.45 -13.31 -15.07
C ILE A 101 -3.49 -14.49 -14.98
N LEU A 102 -2.54 -14.53 -15.91
CA LEU A 102 -1.53 -15.59 -15.94
C LEU A 102 -0.40 -15.23 -14.96
N VAL A 103 -0.17 -16.12 -13.99
CA VAL A 103 0.92 -16.00 -13.02
C VAL A 103 2.26 -16.47 -13.60
N GLU A 104 3.36 -16.01 -13.02
CA GLU A 104 4.74 -16.29 -13.45
C GLU A 104 5.02 -17.80 -13.63
N ASP A 105 4.56 -18.64 -12.69
CA ASP A 105 4.75 -20.10 -12.75
C ASP A 105 4.21 -20.74 -14.04
N TRP A 106 3.23 -20.08 -14.68
CA TRP A 106 2.57 -20.55 -15.90
C TRP A 106 3.05 -19.77 -17.13
N GLY A 107 4.18 -19.06 -17.03
CA GLY A 107 4.74 -18.23 -18.09
C GLY A 107 4.03 -16.88 -18.25
N GLY A 108 3.31 -16.44 -17.21
CA GLY A 108 2.59 -15.18 -17.19
C GLY A 108 3.42 -13.99 -16.75
N LYS A 109 2.79 -12.81 -16.78
CA LYS A 109 3.42 -11.53 -16.41
C LYS A 109 3.28 -11.18 -14.93
N PHE A 110 2.35 -11.81 -14.22
CA PHE A 110 2.03 -11.45 -12.85
C PHE A 110 2.85 -12.29 -11.88
N GLN A 111 3.62 -11.65 -11.01
CA GLN A 111 4.34 -12.37 -9.98
C GLN A 111 3.36 -12.94 -8.94
N SER A 112 3.63 -14.15 -8.46
CA SER A 112 2.89 -14.76 -7.37
C SER A 112 3.83 -15.36 -6.34
N GLN A 113 3.49 -15.22 -5.06
CA GLN A 113 4.22 -15.81 -3.95
C GLN A 113 3.27 -16.46 -2.96
N GLU A 114 3.61 -17.68 -2.56
CA GLU A 114 2.90 -18.44 -1.54
C GLU A 114 3.43 -18.06 -0.16
N VAL A 115 2.56 -17.59 0.75
CA VAL A 115 2.93 -17.05 2.06
C VAL A 115 2.05 -17.57 3.19
N SER A 116 2.59 -17.60 4.42
CA SER A 116 1.77 -17.70 5.63
C SER A 116 2.00 -16.48 6.50
N ALA A 117 1.03 -15.57 6.52
CA ALA A 117 1.06 -14.41 7.39
C ALA A 117 1.08 -14.79 8.89
N LYS A 118 0.54 -15.96 9.24
CA LYS A 118 0.49 -16.44 10.63
C LYS A 118 1.83 -17.00 11.09
N GLN A 119 2.51 -17.77 10.24
CA GLN A 119 3.80 -18.38 10.58
C GLN A 119 5.00 -17.52 10.16
N GLY A 120 4.78 -16.46 9.38
CA GLY A 120 5.84 -15.62 8.83
C GLY A 120 6.58 -16.26 7.65
N VAL A 121 6.04 -17.33 7.05
CA VAL A 121 6.71 -18.10 6.00
C VAL A 121 6.62 -17.37 4.67
N ASN A 122 7.75 -17.28 3.97
CA ASN A 122 7.93 -16.67 2.64
C ASN A 122 7.55 -15.19 2.53
N ILE A 123 7.44 -14.48 3.66
CA ILE A 123 7.20 -13.03 3.65
C ILE A 123 8.40 -12.30 3.05
N GLU A 124 9.62 -12.73 3.36
CA GLU A 124 10.84 -12.12 2.81
C GLU A 124 10.89 -12.26 1.28
N GLU A 125 10.59 -13.45 0.75
CA GLU A 125 10.49 -13.69 -0.70
C GLU A 125 9.41 -12.82 -1.37
N LEU A 126 8.27 -12.59 -0.71
CA LEU A 126 7.24 -11.68 -1.21
C LEU A 126 7.76 -10.24 -1.29
N LEU A 127 8.49 -9.79 -0.26
CA LEU A 127 9.05 -8.44 -0.21
C LEU A 127 10.15 -8.26 -1.27
N GLU A 128 10.99 -9.26 -1.50
CA GLU A 128 11.99 -9.25 -2.57
C GLU A 128 11.35 -9.11 -3.95
N LYS A 129 10.27 -9.85 -4.21
CA LYS A 129 9.49 -9.75 -5.45
C LYS A 129 8.89 -8.36 -5.66
N VAL A 130 8.32 -7.77 -4.60
CA VAL A 130 7.80 -6.40 -4.63
C VAL A 130 8.91 -5.38 -4.92
N LEU A 131 10.09 -5.53 -4.32
CA LEU A 131 11.22 -4.66 -4.58
C LEU A 131 11.72 -4.80 -6.02
N LEU A 132 11.75 -6.02 -6.56
CA LEU A 132 12.14 -6.26 -7.95
C LEU A 132 11.19 -5.54 -8.92
N GLU A 133 9.88 -5.63 -8.69
CA GLU A 133 8.89 -4.88 -9.50
C GLU A 133 9.09 -3.36 -9.39
N ALA A 134 9.39 -2.85 -8.20
CA ALA A 134 9.68 -1.43 -7.99
C ALA A 134 10.97 -0.98 -8.69
N GLU A 135 12.01 -1.81 -8.71
CA GLU A 135 13.27 -1.54 -9.41
C GLU A 135 13.08 -1.50 -10.93
N LEU A 136 12.24 -2.37 -11.49
CA LEU A 136 11.87 -2.36 -12.91
C LEU A 136 11.15 -1.07 -13.33
N GLN A 137 10.46 -0.39 -12.40
CA GLN A 137 9.78 0.88 -12.67
C GLN A 137 10.72 2.10 -12.72
N ASP A 138 11.99 1.97 -12.33
CA ASP A 138 12.97 3.07 -12.26
C ASP A 138 12.39 4.30 -11.52
N LEU A 139 11.80 4.05 -10.34
CA LEU A 139 11.13 5.07 -9.53
C LEU A 139 12.11 6.18 -9.13
N LYS A 140 11.72 7.43 -9.42
CA LYS A 140 12.54 8.62 -9.15
C LYS A 140 11.73 9.66 -8.41
N ALA A 141 12.34 10.23 -7.37
CA ALA A 141 11.83 11.40 -6.66
C ALA A 141 12.94 12.41 -6.45
N ASN A 142 12.61 13.71 -6.42
CA ASN A 142 13.56 14.77 -6.20
C ASN A 142 13.32 15.44 -4.84
N PRO A 143 14.14 15.12 -3.81
CA PRO A 143 13.94 15.67 -2.47
C PRO A 143 14.23 17.17 -2.37
N ASN A 144 14.92 17.77 -3.35
CA ASN A 144 15.33 19.17 -3.32
C ASN A 144 14.25 20.15 -3.81
N LYS A 145 13.07 19.65 -4.19
CA LYS A 145 11.94 20.48 -4.64
C LYS A 145 10.93 20.72 -3.51
N LEU A 146 9.98 21.60 -3.80
CA LEU A 146 8.81 21.80 -2.94
C LEU A 146 8.02 20.49 -2.80
N ALA A 147 7.58 20.21 -1.57
CA ALA A 147 6.81 19.02 -1.27
C ALA A 147 5.52 18.96 -2.09
N LYS A 148 5.30 17.83 -2.74
CA LYS A 148 4.04 17.44 -3.35
C LYS A 148 3.63 16.10 -2.78
N GLY A 149 2.39 15.98 -2.36
CA GLY A 149 1.87 14.77 -1.76
C GLY A 149 0.36 14.67 -1.88
N THR A 150 -0.15 13.50 -1.51
CA THR A 150 -1.58 13.23 -1.51
C THR A 150 -2.07 13.09 -0.08
N VAL A 151 -3.15 13.78 0.26
CA VAL A 151 -3.82 13.65 1.56
C VAL A 151 -4.61 12.34 1.57
N ILE A 152 -4.23 11.44 2.47
CA ILE A 152 -4.87 10.14 2.66
C ILE A 152 -6.14 10.32 3.49
N GLU A 153 -6.03 11.02 4.62
CA GLU A 153 -7.11 11.19 5.59
C GLU A 153 -6.99 12.55 6.28
N SER A 154 -8.12 13.13 6.66
CA SER A 154 -8.19 14.35 7.47
C SER A 154 -9.11 14.14 8.65
N SER A 155 -8.69 14.56 9.84
CA SER A 155 -9.49 14.47 11.07
C SER A 155 -9.34 15.71 11.94
N LEU A 156 -10.26 15.90 12.90
CA LEU A 156 -10.21 16.98 13.86
C LEU A 156 -9.90 16.41 15.25
N ASP A 157 -8.77 16.82 15.83
CA ASP A 157 -8.39 16.49 17.20
C ASP A 157 -8.67 17.68 18.13
N LYS A 158 -9.22 17.40 19.31
CA LYS A 158 -9.62 18.44 20.27
C LYS A 158 -8.44 19.22 20.86
N GLY A 159 -7.22 18.67 20.87
CA GLY A 159 -6.03 19.33 21.39
C GLY A 159 -5.12 19.90 20.30
N ARG A 160 -5.02 19.24 19.14
CA ARG A 160 -4.11 19.60 18.05
C ARG A 160 -4.78 20.38 16.91
N GLY A 161 -6.11 20.41 16.87
CA GLY A 161 -6.88 21.02 15.79
C GLY A 161 -6.99 20.08 14.59
N TYR A 162 -6.98 20.63 13.38
CA TYR A 162 -7.04 19.84 12.14
C TYR A 162 -5.74 19.06 11.93
N ILE A 163 -5.87 17.75 11.73
CA ILE A 163 -4.79 16.83 11.42
C ILE A 163 -5.04 16.28 10.02
N ALA A 164 -3.99 16.23 9.20
CA ALA A 164 -4.05 15.67 7.85
C ALA A 164 -2.93 14.64 7.69
N LYS A 165 -3.31 13.38 7.44
CA LYS A 165 -2.39 12.32 7.07
C LYS A 165 -2.09 12.45 5.58
N MET A 166 -0.82 12.52 5.22
CA MET A 166 -0.37 12.74 3.85
C MET A 166 0.77 11.80 3.50
N LEU A 167 0.80 11.33 2.25
CA LEU A 167 1.98 10.70 1.67
C LEU A 167 2.71 11.73 0.80
N VAL A 168 3.97 11.99 1.12
CA VAL A 168 4.84 12.85 0.29
C VAL A 168 5.30 12.01 -0.91
N GLN A 169 5.12 12.52 -2.13
CA GLN A 169 5.49 11.83 -3.38
C GLN A 169 6.74 12.45 -4.01
N ASP A 170 6.89 13.77 -3.93
CA ASP A 170 8.05 14.48 -4.47
C ASP A 170 8.41 15.65 -3.55
N GLY A 171 9.67 16.07 -3.54
CA GLY A 171 10.17 17.11 -2.64
C GLY A 171 10.28 16.70 -1.18
N THR A 172 10.61 17.67 -0.33
CA THR A 172 10.73 17.49 1.12
C THR A 172 9.80 18.45 1.85
N LEU A 173 8.91 17.93 2.70
CA LEU A 173 8.02 18.73 3.53
C LEU A 173 8.74 19.09 4.84
N ARG A 174 8.72 20.36 5.22
CA ARG A 174 9.36 20.86 6.45
C ARG A 174 8.38 21.55 7.36
N ASN A 175 8.70 21.56 8.65
CA ASN A 175 7.88 22.27 9.61
C ASN A 175 7.93 23.78 9.36
N GLY A 176 6.77 24.43 9.33
CA GLY A 176 6.62 25.84 8.96
C GLY A 176 6.27 26.09 7.49
N ASP A 177 6.31 25.07 6.64
CA ASP A 177 5.91 25.20 5.24
C ASP A 177 4.40 25.50 5.13
N VAL A 178 4.06 26.25 4.08
CA VAL A 178 2.66 26.52 3.72
C VAL A 178 2.19 25.44 2.77
N VAL A 179 1.15 24.72 3.17
CA VAL A 179 0.54 23.64 2.40
C VAL A 179 -0.79 24.13 1.85
N LEU A 180 -1.03 23.81 0.58
CA LEU A 180 -2.29 24.06 -0.10
C LEU A 180 -2.90 22.72 -0.51
N ALA A 181 -4.11 22.43 -0.03
CA ALA A 181 -4.85 21.21 -0.33
C ALA A 181 -6.24 21.59 -0.84
N GLY A 182 -6.47 21.39 -2.14
CA GLY A 182 -7.72 21.79 -2.79
C GLY A 182 -7.96 23.31 -2.67
N SER A 183 -9.08 23.68 -2.05
CA SER A 183 -9.45 25.08 -1.79
C SER A 183 -8.95 25.64 -0.45
N THR A 184 -8.22 24.84 0.33
CA THR A 184 -7.81 25.20 1.70
C THR A 184 -6.30 25.39 1.78
N MET A 185 -5.86 26.38 2.56
CA MET A 185 -4.44 26.60 2.86
C MET A 185 -4.19 26.52 4.37
N GLY A 186 -3.01 26.05 4.74
CA GLY A 186 -2.58 25.95 6.14
C GLY A 186 -1.06 26.04 6.26
N ARG A 187 -0.59 26.32 7.48
CA ARG A 187 0.84 26.25 7.81
C ARG A 187 1.09 25.04 8.69
N VAL A 188 2.12 24.27 8.35
CA VAL A 188 2.55 23.12 9.14
C VAL A 188 3.07 23.62 10.50
N LYS A 189 2.41 23.24 11.58
CA LYS A 189 2.81 23.62 12.96
C LYS A 189 3.73 22.58 13.60
N ALA A 190 3.42 21.32 13.34
CA ALA A 190 4.18 20.16 13.78
C ALA A 190 3.90 19.03 12.79
N MET A 191 4.87 18.12 12.66
CA MET A 191 4.75 16.90 11.88
C MET A 191 5.10 15.71 12.75
N TYR A 192 4.43 14.60 12.50
CA TYR A 192 4.63 13.33 13.18
C TYR A 192 4.72 12.20 12.14
N ASN A 193 5.46 11.14 12.47
CA ASN A 193 5.42 9.89 11.69
C ASN A 193 4.26 8.99 12.15
N GLU A 194 4.09 7.84 11.50
CA GLU A 194 3.05 6.85 11.84
C GLU A 194 3.14 6.31 13.28
N ARG A 195 4.33 6.42 13.90
CA ARG A 195 4.59 6.04 15.30
C ARG A 195 4.35 7.17 16.30
N ASN A 196 3.72 8.28 15.88
CA ASN A 196 3.51 9.50 16.67
C ASN A 196 4.81 10.17 17.17
N GLN A 197 5.95 9.86 16.56
CA GLN A 197 7.21 10.52 16.86
C GLN A 197 7.30 11.83 16.07
N LYS A 198 7.77 12.88 16.72
CA LYS A 198 7.87 14.20 16.11
C LYS A 198 9.00 14.22 15.07
N ILE A 199 8.71 14.71 13.87
CA ILE A 199 9.68 14.85 12.78
C ILE A 199 9.79 16.31 12.35
N THR A 200 10.96 16.70 11.84
CA THR A 200 11.24 18.07 11.35
C THR A 200 11.17 18.19 9.85
N GLU A 201 11.45 17.09 9.15
CA GLU A 201 11.39 16.97 7.70
C GLU A 201 10.84 15.59 7.32
N ALA A 202 10.20 15.53 6.15
CA ALA A 202 9.72 14.30 5.55
C ALA A 202 10.06 14.32 4.06
N GLY A 203 10.85 13.34 3.62
CA GLY A 203 11.24 13.18 2.23
C GLY A 203 10.17 12.47 1.39
N PRO A 204 10.48 12.20 0.11
CA PRO A 204 9.61 11.42 -0.76
C PRO A 204 9.32 10.02 -0.19
N SER A 205 8.12 9.53 -0.47
CA SER A 205 7.58 8.24 -0.03
C SER A 205 7.34 8.09 1.49
N ALA A 206 7.62 9.13 2.28
CA ALA A 206 7.38 9.11 3.72
C ALA A 206 5.92 9.53 4.06
N PRO A 207 5.22 8.74 4.90
CA PRO A 207 3.93 9.15 5.45
C PRO A 207 4.11 10.15 6.60
N VAL A 208 3.26 11.19 6.62
CA VAL A 208 3.31 12.30 7.59
C VAL A 208 1.93 12.56 8.16
N LEU A 209 1.89 12.94 9.45
CA LEU A 209 0.71 13.33 10.20
C LEU A 209 0.86 14.73 10.83
#